data_AF-A0A7V4UCJ5-F1
#
_entry.id   AF-A0A7V4UCJ5-F1
#
_cell.length_a   1.000
_cell.length_b   1.000
_cell.length_c   1.000
_cell.angle_alpha   90.00
_cell.angle_beta   90.00
_cell.angle_gamma   90.00
#
_symmetry.space_group_name_H-M   'P 1'
#
loop_
_entity.id
_entity.type
_entity.pdbx_description
1 polymer ?
#
loop_
_entity_poly.entity_id
_entity_poly.type
_entity_poly.pdbx_seq_one_letter_code
_entity_poly.pdbx_strand_id
1 'polypeptide(L)'
;MRRTAPAAIGLIAVTALLASLWTDLRQPRPATTPDATTQTAIMRGEPPPLDVPGIERPAAARSRRDLGSTQPATSETVRVERATPASLPAHLDEKLQRDIAIAWADAVVEQVRRTGRLCVIVHVGLSDRSGRRAARPAPGREPPIWKRDPAWGGRYGIETFFPRVGWTMELAEDQTAGPIARRILLKRRVPVSPGWQRRGVAVAFDLYVLAVAWNPTHLVEAMNQPLRDALLPSGFRLAIPGAGDIDFAREAVVSGYFGPNRRLREAWDPLAGLPNEPPRACGIFYLAPQSAVYFHEPVAGRRLYSVLFARRGLVTEAYVLHEMLSALWDATFDDGFAIGAARGFARHQKLTQQAAEKLFYR
;
A
#
# COMPACT_ATOMS: atom_id res chain seq x y z
N MET A 1 9.76 73.32 1.78
CA MET A 1 8.47 72.71 2.16
C MET A 1 7.56 72.59 0.95
N ARG A 2 7.53 71.44 0.28
CA ARG A 2 6.50 71.08 -0.72
C ARG A 2 6.27 69.58 -0.66
N ARG A 3 5.01 69.19 -0.45
CA ARG A 3 4.48 67.82 -0.50
C ARG A 3 4.37 67.38 -1.96
N THR A 4 4.71 66.12 -2.24
CA THR A 4 4.25 65.39 -3.41
C THR A 4 3.96 63.94 -3.01
N ALA A 5 2.73 63.50 -3.29
CA ALA A 5 2.31 62.10 -3.26
C ALA A 5 2.61 61.44 -4.62
N PRO A 6 2.73 60.10 -4.65
CA PRO A 6 2.01 59.29 -5.64
C PRO A 6 1.51 57.97 -5.01
N ALA A 7 0.66 57.14 -5.61
CA ALA A 7 -0.34 57.26 -6.66
C ALA A 7 -1.22 56.00 -6.49
N ALA A 8 -2.53 56.17 -6.48
CA ALA A 8 -3.51 55.09 -6.49
C ALA A 8 -3.69 54.59 -7.93
N ILE A 9 -2.85 53.66 -8.37
CA ILE A 9 -3.04 52.93 -9.64
C ILE A 9 -2.68 51.47 -9.36
N GLY A 10 -3.69 50.68 -8.97
CA GLY A 10 -3.49 49.26 -8.69
C GLY A 10 -4.75 48.49 -8.29
N LEU A 11 -5.91 49.15 -8.18
CA LEU A 11 -7.15 48.51 -7.72
C LEU A 11 -8.24 48.37 -8.80
N ILE A 12 -8.04 48.90 -10.00
CA ILE A 12 -9.05 48.85 -11.08
C ILE A 12 -8.81 47.68 -12.06
N ALA A 13 -7.59 47.13 -12.12
CA ALA A 13 -7.28 46.01 -13.01
C ALA A 13 -7.71 44.63 -12.48
N VAL A 14 -7.97 44.49 -11.18
CA VAL A 14 -8.29 43.19 -10.54
C VAL A 14 -9.80 42.91 -10.52
N THR A 15 -10.64 43.93 -10.57
CA THR A 15 -12.11 43.78 -10.58
C THR A 15 -12.68 43.45 -11.96
N ALA A 16 -12.01 43.82 -13.06
CA ALA A 16 -12.47 43.49 -14.41
C ALA A 16 -12.22 42.02 -14.81
N LEU A 17 -11.22 41.35 -14.21
CA LEU A 17 -10.89 39.95 -14.53
C LEU A 17 -11.77 38.92 -13.77
N LEU A 18 -12.41 39.35 -12.67
CA LEU A 18 -13.30 38.48 -11.87
C LEU A 18 -14.76 38.50 -12.37
N ALA A 19 -15.14 39.46 -13.22
CA ALA A 19 -16.49 39.53 -13.79
C ALA A 19 -16.67 38.66 -15.06
N SER A 20 -15.59 38.34 -15.79
CA SER A 20 -15.67 37.48 -16.99
C SER A 20 -15.62 35.98 -16.68
N LEU A 21 -15.22 35.59 -15.46
CA LEU A 21 -15.17 34.19 -15.02
C LEU A 21 -16.47 33.69 -14.37
N TRP A 22 -17.46 34.57 -14.15
CA TRP A 22 -18.75 34.21 -13.54
C TRP A 22 -19.89 34.07 -14.57
N THR A 23 -19.74 34.60 -15.78
CA THR A 23 -20.80 34.55 -16.82
C THR A 23 -20.88 33.23 -17.60
N ASP A 24 -19.92 32.32 -17.44
CA ASP A 24 -19.88 31.06 -18.21
C ASP A 24 -20.56 29.85 -17.55
N LEU A 25 -21.23 30.04 -16.41
CA LEU A 25 -21.90 28.97 -15.64
C LEU A 25 -23.43 28.92 -15.77
N ARG A 26 -24.05 29.63 -16.72
CA ARG A 26 -25.51 29.57 -16.93
C ARG A 26 -25.94 29.59 -18.40
N GLN A 27 -25.57 28.55 -19.16
CA GLN A 27 -26.31 28.21 -20.37
C GLN A 27 -26.84 26.76 -20.30
N PRO A 28 -28.15 26.54 -20.50
CA PRO A 28 -28.70 25.19 -20.64
C PRO A 28 -28.29 24.62 -22.00
N ARG A 29 -27.62 23.46 -22.02
CA ARG A 29 -27.34 22.75 -23.27
C ARG A 29 -28.63 22.11 -23.81
N PRO A 30 -28.85 22.10 -25.14
CA PRO A 30 -30.03 21.51 -25.75
C PRO A 30 -30.01 19.98 -25.65
N ALA A 31 -31.19 19.39 -25.50
CA ALA A 31 -31.42 17.95 -25.51
C ALA A 31 -31.14 17.39 -26.92
N THR A 32 -30.17 16.49 -27.02
CA THR A 32 -30.02 15.59 -28.15
C THR A 32 -30.32 14.16 -27.70
N THR A 33 -31.43 13.64 -28.21
CA THR A 33 -31.84 12.24 -28.14
C THR A 33 -30.80 11.37 -28.87
N PRO A 34 -30.30 10.27 -28.29
CA PRO A 34 -29.64 9.22 -29.04
C PRO A 34 -30.63 8.12 -29.42
N ASP A 35 -30.65 7.82 -30.71
CA ASP A 35 -31.35 6.72 -31.34
C ASP A 35 -31.05 5.37 -30.66
N ALA A 36 -32.13 4.59 -30.55
CA ALA A 36 -32.16 3.25 -30.03
C ALA A 36 -31.60 2.24 -31.04
N THR A 37 -30.30 1.96 -30.97
CA THR A 37 -29.73 0.67 -31.39
C THR A 37 -28.31 0.56 -30.83
N THR A 38 -28.18 0.06 -29.60
CA THR A 38 -27.10 -0.83 -29.09
C THR A 38 -27.38 -1.02 -27.58
N GLN A 39 -28.49 -1.68 -27.26
CA GLN A 39 -28.68 -2.30 -25.96
C GLN A 39 -28.63 -3.81 -26.17
N THR A 40 -27.69 -4.46 -25.49
CA THR A 40 -27.69 -5.83 -24.92
C THR A 40 -26.30 -6.45 -25.06
N ALA A 41 -25.40 -6.20 -24.10
CA ALA A 41 -24.29 -7.10 -23.72
C ALA A 41 -23.48 -6.56 -22.52
N ILE A 42 -24.13 -6.02 -21.50
CA ILE A 42 -23.51 -5.83 -20.18
C ILE A 42 -24.59 -6.16 -19.17
N MET A 43 -24.44 -7.30 -18.48
CA MET A 43 -25.00 -7.69 -17.17
C MET A 43 -25.11 -9.22 -17.10
N ARG A 44 -24.30 -9.81 -16.22
CA ARG A 44 -24.36 -11.16 -15.59
C ARG A 44 -22.99 -11.84 -15.64
N GLY A 45 -22.07 -11.32 -14.83
CA GLY A 45 -20.97 -12.10 -14.27
C GLY A 45 -21.22 -12.18 -12.79
N GLU A 46 -21.98 -13.19 -12.34
CA GLU A 46 -22.11 -13.51 -10.92
C GLU A 46 -20.70 -13.77 -10.34
N PRO A 47 -20.39 -13.28 -9.13
CA PRO A 47 -19.19 -13.73 -8.44
C PRO A 47 -19.33 -15.22 -8.13
N PRO A 48 -18.24 -16.02 -8.24
CA PRO A 48 -18.30 -17.42 -7.83
C PRO A 48 -18.71 -17.51 -6.35
N PRO A 49 -19.51 -18.51 -5.95
CA PRO A 49 -19.93 -18.65 -4.56
C PRO A 49 -18.70 -18.87 -3.68
N LEU A 50 -18.56 -18.02 -2.67
CA LEU A 50 -17.69 -18.28 -1.53
C LEU A 50 -18.41 -19.33 -0.67
N ASP A 51 -17.99 -20.59 -0.77
CA ASP A 51 -18.34 -21.59 0.23
C ASP A 51 -17.71 -21.18 1.56
N VAL A 52 -18.53 -20.61 2.44
CA VAL A 52 -18.19 -20.31 3.83
C VAL A 52 -18.71 -21.48 4.68
N PRO A 53 -17.85 -22.29 5.32
CA PRO A 53 -18.31 -23.26 6.30
C PRO A 53 -18.83 -22.51 7.54
N GLY A 54 -20.09 -22.77 7.95
CA GLY A 54 -20.57 -22.40 9.29
C GLY A 54 -21.96 -21.77 9.42
N ILE A 55 -22.78 -21.69 8.37
CA ILE A 55 -24.20 -21.31 8.51
C ILE A 55 -25.04 -22.49 8.03
N GLU A 56 -25.52 -23.30 8.98
CA GLU A 56 -26.51 -24.32 8.71
C GLU A 56 -27.81 -23.67 8.20
N ARG A 57 -28.26 -24.09 7.02
CA ARG A 57 -29.63 -23.88 6.55
C ARG A 57 -30.19 -25.20 6.00
N PRO A 58 -31.51 -25.40 6.14
CA PRO A 58 -32.09 -26.71 6.30
C PRO A 58 -32.18 -27.48 4.98
N ALA A 59 -32.14 -28.81 5.12
CA ALA A 59 -32.20 -29.78 4.05
C ALA A 59 -33.44 -29.62 3.17
N ALA A 60 -33.23 -29.52 1.86
CA ALA A 60 -34.24 -29.82 0.85
C ALA A 60 -33.77 -31.03 0.03
N ALA A 61 -34.69 -31.97 -0.15
CA ALA A 61 -34.46 -33.33 -0.61
C ALA A 61 -34.54 -33.49 -2.13
N ARG A 62 -33.95 -34.63 -2.59
CA ARG A 62 -34.13 -35.33 -3.90
C ARG A 62 -33.35 -34.69 -5.07
N SER A 63 -32.72 -35.43 -5.99
CA SER A 63 -32.99 -36.77 -6.53
C SER A 63 -31.72 -37.38 -7.15
N ARG A 64 -31.58 -38.71 -7.01
CA ARG A 64 -30.64 -39.60 -7.73
C ARG A 64 -30.75 -39.47 -9.25
N ARG A 65 -29.62 -39.63 -9.95
CA ARG A 65 -29.48 -40.48 -11.14
C ARG A 65 -28.04 -40.96 -11.26
N ASP A 66 -27.89 -42.28 -11.17
CA ASP A 66 -26.69 -43.05 -11.48
C ASP A 66 -26.39 -43.01 -12.97
N LEU A 67 -25.10 -42.96 -13.33
CA LEU A 67 -24.54 -43.63 -14.50
C LEU A 67 -23.04 -43.86 -14.22
N GLY A 68 -22.67 -45.13 -14.09
CA GLY A 68 -21.32 -45.54 -13.74
C GLY A 68 -20.35 -45.54 -14.93
N SER A 69 -19.06 -45.39 -14.62
CA SER A 69 -18.02 -46.13 -15.32
C SER A 69 -16.87 -46.43 -14.34
N THR A 70 -16.49 -47.69 -14.33
CA THR A 70 -15.40 -48.30 -13.59
C THR A 70 -14.05 -47.97 -14.23
N GLN A 71 -13.14 -47.38 -13.46
CA GLN A 71 -11.69 -47.46 -13.70
C GLN A 71 -10.97 -47.62 -12.34
N PRO A 72 -9.97 -48.51 -12.22
CA PRO A 72 -9.31 -48.79 -10.95
C PRO A 72 -8.39 -47.65 -10.53
N ALA A 73 -8.47 -47.34 -9.24
CA ALA A 73 -7.75 -46.27 -8.57
C ALA A 73 -6.27 -46.63 -8.36
N THR A 74 -5.38 -45.89 -9.04
CA THR A 74 -4.04 -45.60 -8.53
C THR A 74 -3.84 -44.10 -8.60
N SER A 75 -4.31 -43.42 -7.57
CA SER A 75 -3.90 -42.06 -7.26
C SER A 75 -3.61 -42.07 -5.78
N GLU A 76 -2.32 -42.13 -5.42
CA GLU A 76 -1.86 -41.63 -4.14
C GLU A 76 -2.33 -40.18 -4.05
N THR A 77 -3.50 -39.99 -3.46
CA THR A 77 -3.90 -38.70 -2.92
C THR A 77 -2.91 -38.40 -1.82
N VAL A 78 -1.83 -37.71 -2.18
CA VAL A 78 -1.09 -36.87 -1.24
C VAL A 78 -2.12 -35.92 -0.64
N ARG A 79 -2.65 -36.29 0.52
CA ARG A 79 -3.39 -35.38 1.38
C ARG A 79 -2.38 -34.31 1.77
N VAL A 80 -2.35 -33.23 1.00
CA VAL A 80 -1.82 -31.97 1.48
C VAL A 80 -2.78 -31.56 2.59
N GLU A 81 -2.45 -31.91 3.83
CA GLU A 81 -3.08 -31.32 5.00
C GLU A 81 -3.03 -29.81 4.78
N ARG A 82 -4.20 -29.19 4.58
CA ARG A 82 -4.32 -27.74 4.62
C ARG A 82 -3.78 -27.36 5.98
N ALA A 83 -2.63 -26.70 6.03
CA ALA A 83 -2.16 -26.05 7.22
C ALA A 83 -3.32 -25.18 7.73
N THR A 84 -3.97 -25.64 8.80
CA THR A 84 -4.91 -24.82 9.56
C THR A 84 -4.10 -23.58 9.95
N PRO A 85 -4.55 -22.35 9.63
CA PRO A 85 -3.82 -21.17 10.06
C PRO A 85 -3.65 -21.29 11.57
N ALA A 86 -2.39 -21.41 12.01
CA ALA A 86 -2.08 -21.48 13.42
C ALA A 86 -2.80 -20.32 14.09
N SER A 87 -3.60 -20.63 15.11
CA SER A 87 -4.11 -19.62 16.03
C SER A 87 -2.90 -18.79 16.46
N LEU A 88 -2.89 -17.50 16.11
CA LEU A 88 -1.83 -16.56 16.48
C LEU A 88 -1.55 -16.75 17.98
N PRO A 89 -0.32 -17.13 18.39
CA PRO A 89 -0.01 -17.22 19.80
C PRO A 89 -0.22 -15.84 20.42
N ALA A 90 -1.04 -15.82 21.47
CA ALA A 90 -1.14 -14.67 22.35
C ALA A 90 0.19 -14.55 23.14
N HIS A 91 0.38 -13.41 23.82
CA HIS A 91 1.44 -13.16 24.80
C HIS A 91 2.90 -13.02 24.28
N LEU A 92 3.11 -12.03 23.40
CA LEU A 92 4.22 -11.11 23.67
C LEU A 92 3.79 -10.16 24.80
N ASP A 93 4.68 -9.89 25.75
CA ASP A 93 4.43 -8.98 26.87
C ASP A 93 3.88 -7.64 26.34
N GLU A 94 2.64 -7.30 26.72
CA GLU A 94 1.97 -6.05 26.31
C GLU A 94 2.81 -4.83 26.66
N LYS A 95 3.57 -4.91 27.77
CA LYS A 95 4.52 -3.87 28.17
C LYS A 95 5.65 -3.74 27.15
N LEU A 96 6.26 -4.85 26.73
CA LEU A 96 7.33 -4.84 25.72
C LEU A 96 6.85 -4.25 24.39
N GLN A 97 5.64 -4.61 23.94
CA GLN A 97 5.07 -4.06 22.70
C GLN A 97 4.83 -2.54 22.81
N ARG A 98 4.36 -2.08 23.98
CA ARG A 98 4.21 -0.65 24.27
C ARG A 98 5.56 0.07 24.28
N ASP A 99 6.57 -0.51 24.91
CA ASP A 99 7.91 0.08 24.98
C ASP A 99 8.55 0.19 23.58
N ILE A 100 8.37 -0.82 22.73
CA ILE A 100 8.80 -0.79 21.31
C ILE A 100 8.07 0.33 20.55
N ALA A 101 6.75 0.46 20.72
CA ALA A 101 5.96 1.49 20.06
C ALA A 101 6.38 2.91 20.47
N ILE A 102 6.64 3.13 21.77
CA ILE A 102 7.14 4.40 22.29
C ILE A 102 8.52 4.70 21.70
N ALA A 103 9.45 3.76 21.76
CA ALA A 103 10.80 3.94 21.23
C ALA A 103 10.79 4.25 19.72
N TRP A 104 9.92 3.58 18.95
CA TRP A 104 9.73 3.86 17.54
C TRP A 104 9.15 5.26 17.31
N ALA A 105 8.10 5.64 18.04
CA ALA A 105 7.47 6.96 17.93
C ALA A 105 8.44 8.10 18.28
N ASP A 106 9.27 7.93 19.30
CA ASP A 106 10.28 8.90 19.69
C ASP A 106 11.36 9.04 18.61
N ALA A 107 11.82 7.93 18.02
CA ALA A 107 12.76 7.96 16.90
C ALA A 107 12.17 8.66 15.66
N VAL A 108 10.88 8.48 15.38
CA VAL A 108 10.17 9.16 14.29
C VAL A 108 10.14 10.68 14.53
N VAL A 109 9.82 11.12 15.76
CA VAL A 109 9.81 12.54 16.13
C VAL A 109 11.22 13.13 16.04
N GLU A 110 12.23 12.43 16.55
CA GLU A 110 13.61 12.87 16.51
C GLU A 110 14.12 12.99 15.08
N GLN A 111 13.76 12.05 14.19
CA GLN A 111 14.10 12.13 12.77
C GLN A 111 13.54 13.42 12.14
N VAL A 112 12.28 13.78 12.43
CA VAL A 112 11.69 15.06 11.95
C VAL A 112 12.45 16.26 12.50
N ARG A 113 12.76 16.29 13.81
CA ARG A 113 13.46 17.41 14.43
C ARG A 113 14.86 17.60 13.86
N ARG A 114 15.59 16.51 13.67
CA ARG A 114 16.97 16.51 13.19
C ARG A 114 17.09 16.85 11.71
N THR A 115 16.16 16.36 10.88
CA THR A 115 16.32 16.38 9.42
C THR A 115 15.25 17.16 8.66
N GLY A 116 14.15 17.54 9.33
CA GLY A 116 13.01 18.15 8.66
C GLY A 116 12.32 17.23 7.66
N ARG A 117 12.51 15.90 7.78
CA ARG A 117 11.94 14.90 6.87
C ARG A 117 11.63 13.56 7.54
N LEU A 118 10.76 12.80 6.90
CA LEU A 118 10.51 11.37 7.15
C LEU A 118 10.72 10.58 5.87
N CYS A 119 11.27 9.38 6.00
CA CYS A 119 11.49 8.48 4.87
C CYS A 119 10.74 7.16 5.08
N VAL A 120 10.14 6.64 4.02
CA VAL A 120 9.44 5.35 3.98
C VAL A 120 9.93 4.58 2.76
N ILE A 121 10.19 3.28 2.91
CA ILE A 121 10.49 2.39 1.77
C ILE A 121 9.31 1.44 1.58
N VAL A 122 8.91 1.26 0.33
CA VAL A 122 7.84 0.33 -0.06
C VAL A 122 8.36 -0.61 -1.15
N HIS A 123 8.54 -1.87 -0.79
CA HIS A 123 8.88 -2.94 -1.73
C HIS A 123 7.62 -3.48 -2.37
N VAL A 124 7.46 -3.23 -3.67
CA VAL A 124 6.28 -3.63 -4.43
C VAL A 124 6.57 -4.88 -5.23
N GLY A 125 5.87 -5.97 -4.93
CA GLY A 125 5.95 -7.18 -5.72
C GLY A 125 5.08 -7.11 -6.97
N LEU A 126 5.68 -7.12 -8.16
CA LEU A 126 4.92 -7.17 -9.40
C LEU A 126 4.36 -8.57 -9.63
N SER A 127 3.09 -8.64 -10.01
CA SER A 127 2.40 -9.89 -10.33
C SER A 127 2.58 -10.21 -11.81
N ASP A 128 3.10 -11.39 -12.12
CA ASP A 128 3.06 -11.88 -13.49
C ASP A 128 1.61 -12.26 -13.86
N ARG A 129 0.98 -11.41 -14.68
CA ARG A 129 -0.37 -11.67 -15.20
C ARG A 129 -0.38 -12.62 -16.40
N SER A 130 0.76 -13.19 -16.81
CA SER A 130 0.88 -14.12 -17.95
C SER A 130 -0.06 -15.34 -17.88
N GLY A 131 -0.58 -15.69 -16.70
CA GLY A 131 -1.57 -16.75 -16.51
C GLY A 131 -3.04 -16.37 -16.73
N ARG A 132 -3.40 -15.08 -16.83
CA ARG A 132 -4.75 -14.67 -17.25
C ARG A 132 -4.70 -14.44 -18.76
N ARG A 133 -5.60 -15.09 -19.51
CA ARG A 133 -5.84 -14.90 -20.96
C ARG A 133 -6.24 -13.45 -21.29
N ALA A 134 -5.40 -12.46 -20.99
CA ALA A 134 -5.43 -11.19 -21.71
C ALA A 134 -4.85 -11.48 -23.08
N ALA A 135 -5.48 -10.97 -24.14
CA ALA A 135 -4.96 -11.09 -25.50
C ALA A 135 -3.49 -10.68 -25.49
N ARG A 136 -2.58 -11.63 -25.78
CA ARG A 136 -1.15 -11.35 -25.90
C ARG A 136 -1.00 -10.21 -26.91
N PRO A 137 -0.47 -9.04 -26.51
CA PRO A 137 -0.13 -8.02 -27.47
C PRO A 137 0.85 -8.58 -28.50
N ALA A 138 0.82 -8.04 -29.72
CA ALA A 138 1.76 -8.45 -30.75
C ALA A 138 3.22 -8.32 -30.24
N PRO A 139 4.11 -9.28 -30.56
CA PRO A 139 5.50 -9.24 -30.13
C PRO A 139 6.17 -7.91 -30.54
N GLY A 140 6.89 -7.29 -29.60
CA GLY A 140 7.61 -6.03 -29.80
C GLY A 140 6.86 -4.75 -29.38
N ARG A 141 5.63 -4.84 -28.85
CA ARG A 141 4.88 -3.66 -28.32
C ARG A 141 4.34 -3.85 -26.90
N GLU A 142 4.77 -4.89 -26.19
CA GLU A 142 4.34 -5.06 -24.81
C GLU A 142 4.91 -3.95 -23.92
N PRO A 143 4.07 -3.16 -23.24
CA PRO A 143 4.57 -2.20 -22.27
C PRO A 143 5.29 -2.95 -21.13
N PRO A 144 6.31 -2.32 -20.51
CA PRO A 144 7.01 -2.91 -19.37
C PRO A 144 6.04 -3.45 -18.31
N ILE A 145 6.40 -4.55 -17.65
CA ILE A 145 5.52 -5.25 -16.71
C ILE A 145 4.93 -4.33 -15.63
N TRP A 146 5.73 -3.40 -15.10
CA TRP A 146 5.32 -2.44 -14.09
C TRP A 146 4.18 -1.51 -14.56
N LYS A 147 4.11 -1.15 -15.85
CA LYS A 147 2.97 -0.37 -16.40
C LYS A 147 1.66 -1.14 -16.38
N ARG A 148 1.73 -2.47 -16.51
CA ARG A 148 0.56 -3.36 -16.59
C ARG A 148 0.09 -3.86 -15.23
N ASP A 149 0.98 -3.79 -14.24
CA ASP A 149 0.71 -4.30 -12.90
C ASP A 149 -0.31 -3.40 -12.16
N PRO A 150 -1.36 -3.97 -11.54
CA PRO A 150 -2.39 -3.20 -10.85
C PRO A 150 -1.89 -2.48 -9.59
N ALA A 151 -0.90 -3.04 -8.89
CA ALA A 151 -0.30 -2.49 -7.70
C ALA A 151 0.67 -1.33 -8.02
N TRP A 152 1.13 -1.23 -9.28
CA TRP A 152 2.06 -0.21 -9.72
C TRP A 152 1.49 0.79 -10.75
N GLY A 153 1.30 0.36 -11.99
CA GLY A 153 0.89 1.23 -13.12
C GLY A 153 -0.63 1.27 -13.36
N GLY A 154 -1.41 0.43 -12.68
CA GLY A 154 -2.87 0.45 -12.78
C GLY A 154 -3.50 1.73 -12.23
N ARG A 155 -4.82 1.90 -12.45
CA ARG A 155 -5.59 3.08 -11.96
C ARG A 155 -5.40 3.35 -10.46
N TYR A 156 -5.24 2.30 -9.67
CA TYR A 156 -5.00 2.35 -8.23
C TYR A 156 -3.61 1.79 -7.86
N GLY A 157 -2.66 1.80 -8.78
CA GLY A 157 -1.27 1.46 -8.49
C GLY A 157 -0.49 2.66 -7.97
N ILE A 158 0.63 2.44 -7.28
CA ILE A 158 1.37 3.49 -6.56
C ILE A 158 1.76 4.64 -7.48
N GLU A 159 2.33 4.34 -8.66
CA GLU A 159 2.84 5.34 -9.60
C GLU A 159 1.72 6.25 -10.15
N THR A 160 0.50 5.72 -10.29
CA THR A 160 -0.64 6.47 -10.82
C THR A 160 -1.48 7.11 -9.72
N PHE A 161 -1.66 6.44 -8.59
CA PHE A 161 -2.59 6.87 -7.54
C PHE A 161 -2.03 8.04 -6.75
N PHE A 162 -0.79 7.94 -6.25
CA PHE A 162 -0.20 8.91 -5.34
C PHE A 162 -0.14 10.31 -5.95
N PRO A 163 0.32 10.50 -7.21
CA PRO A 163 0.31 11.83 -7.83
C PRO A 163 -1.08 12.47 -7.91
N ARG A 164 -2.13 11.69 -8.21
CA ARG A 164 -3.50 12.21 -8.27
C ARG A 164 -4.06 12.68 -6.93
N VAL A 165 -3.50 12.20 -5.82
CA VAL A 165 -3.92 12.57 -4.46
C VAL A 165 -2.92 13.51 -3.77
N GLY A 166 -2.14 14.24 -4.57
CA GLY A 166 -1.33 15.37 -4.11
C GLY A 166 0.10 15.04 -3.71
N TRP A 167 0.65 13.91 -4.18
CA TRP A 167 2.08 13.62 -4.05
C TRP A 167 2.84 14.13 -5.28
N THR A 168 4.06 14.61 -5.07
CA THR A 168 4.98 14.97 -6.15
C THR A 168 5.91 13.79 -6.43
N MET A 169 6.16 13.49 -7.69
CA MET A 169 7.17 12.49 -8.08
C MET A 169 8.50 13.21 -8.33
N GLU A 170 9.48 12.97 -7.46
CA GLU A 170 10.81 13.61 -7.52
C GLU A 170 11.79 12.80 -8.38
N LEU A 171 11.60 11.49 -8.45
CA LEU A 171 12.45 10.56 -9.18
C LEU A 171 11.60 9.47 -9.82
N ALA A 172 11.96 9.06 -11.04
CA ALA A 172 11.44 7.87 -11.67
C ALA A 172 12.54 7.21 -12.52
N GLU A 173 12.95 6.01 -12.14
CA GLU A 173 14.06 5.30 -12.76
C GLU A 173 13.62 3.91 -13.19
N ASP A 174 13.77 3.62 -14.47
CA ASP A 174 13.66 2.27 -14.99
C ASP A 174 14.97 1.51 -14.75
N GLN A 175 14.84 0.25 -14.34
CA GLN A 175 15.96 -0.67 -14.29
C GLN A 175 15.76 -1.76 -15.33
N THR A 176 16.67 -1.78 -16.30
CA THR A 176 16.60 -2.66 -17.48
C THR A 176 17.05 -4.09 -17.19
N ALA A 177 17.80 -4.31 -16.11
CA ALA A 177 18.28 -5.62 -15.69
C ALA A 177 18.32 -5.71 -14.16
N GLY A 178 18.12 -6.92 -13.64
CA GLY A 178 18.22 -7.22 -12.20
C GLY A 178 16.87 -7.41 -11.50
N PRO A 179 16.89 -7.46 -10.16
CA PRO A 179 15.71 -7.80 -9.36
C PRO A 179 14.65 -6.69 -9.35
N ILE A 180 15.08 -5.45 -9.54
CA ILE A 180 14.23 -4.27 -9.53
C ILE A 180 13.88 -3.91 -10.98
N ALA A 181 12.60 -3.64 -11.24
CA ALA A 181 12.11 -3.21 -12.54
C ALA A 181 12.02 -1.67 -12.64
N ARG A 182 11.65 -1.01 -11.55
CA ARG A 182 11.44 0.44 -11.48
C ARG A 182 11.57 0.95 -10.06
N ARG A 183 12.03 2.19 -9.91
CA ARG A 183 11.99 2.93 -8.64
C ARG A 183 11.33 4.27 -8.87
N ILE A 184 10.51 4.70 -7.92
CA ILE A 184 10.01 6.08 -7.88
C ILE A 184 10.20 6.65 -6.48
N LEU A 185 10.50 7.94 -6.42
CA LEU A 185 10.51 8.70 -5.19
C LEU A 185 9.33 9.65 -5.20
N LEU A 186 8.46 9.51 -4.21
CA LEU A 186 7.31 10.37 -4.00
C LEU A 186 7.56 11.28 -2.81
N LYS A 187 7.18 12.54 -2.92
CA LYS A 187 7.30 13.56 -1.88
C LYS A 187 5.94 14.15 -1.56
N ARG A 188 5.70 14.41 -0.27
CA ARG A 188 4.59 15.23 0.20
C ARG A 188 5.03 16.14 1.33
N ARG A 189 4.64 17.42 1.26
CA ARG A 189 4.80 18.35 2.38
C ARG A 189 3.75 18.03 3.44
N VAL A 190 4.18 17.77 4.67
CA VAL A 190 3.29 17.51 5.81
C VAL A 190 3.12 18.81 6.60
N PRO A 191 1.90 19.35 6.68
CA PRO A 191 1.63 20.50 7.55
C PRO A 191 1.71 20.08 9.02
N VAL A 192 1.95 21.05 9.90
CA VAL A 192 2.03 20.77 11.34
C VAL A 192 0.64 20.54 11.90
N SER A 193 0.22 19.28 11.98
CA SER A 193 -1.06 18.88 12.56
C SER A 193 -1.04 18.97 14.10
N PRO A 194 -2.21 19.01 14.77
CA PRO A 194 -2.27 18.99 16.23
C PRO A 194 -1.55 17.80 16.87
N GLY A 195 -1.51 16.64 16.18
CA GLY A 195 -0.76 15.48 16.64
C GLY A 195 0.75 15.73 16.66
N TRP A 196 1.28 16.35 15.62
CA TRP A 196 2.70 16.74 15.55
C TRP A 196 3.06 17.86 16.54
N GLN A 197 2.18 18.84 16.73
CA GLN A 197 2.36 19.89 17.74
C GLN A 197 2.50 19.31 19.16
N ARG A 198 1.63 18.36 19.53
CA ARG A 198 1.72 17.66 20.84
C ARG A 198 3.02 16.90 21.03
N ARG A 199 3.65 16.46 19.93
CA ARG A 199 4.96 15.80 19.92
C ARG A 199 6.12 16.80 19.80
N GLY A 200 5.86 18.11 19.88
CA GLY A 200 6.88 19.16 19.86
C GLY A 200 7.49 19.41 18.48
N VAL A 201 6.79 19.06 17.40
CA VAL A 201 7.17 19.47 16.04
C VAL A 201 6.46 20.78 15.72
N ALA A 202 7.24 21.83 15.44
CA ALA A 202 6.73 23.19 15.24
C ALA A 202 6.71 23.64 13.78
N VAL A 203 7.40 22.92 12.89
CA VAL A 203 7.59 23.32 11.49
C VAL A 203 7.14 22.20 10.57
N ALA A 204 6.56 22.57 9.43
CA ALA A 204 6.22 21.60 8.40
C ALA A 204 7.47 20.86 7.92
N PHE A 205 7.31 19.61 7.52
CA PHE A 205 8.41 18.73 7.11
C PHE A 205 8.02 17.94 5.86
N ASP A 206 9.00 17.29 5.24
CA ASP A 206 8.77 16.51 4.02
C ASP A 206 8.66 15.01 4.31
N LEU A 207 7.64 14.35 3.77
CA LEU A 207 7.54 12.89 3.79
C LEU A 207 7.92 12.35 2.41
N TYR A 208 8.92 11.49 2.41
CA TYR A 208 9.42 10.79 1.23
C TYR A 208 9.00 9.32 1.27
N VAL A 209 8.52 8.81 0.13
CA VAL A 209 8.23 7.39 -0.09
C VAL A 209 9.06 6.92 -1.27
N LEU A 210 10.05 6.08 -1.01
CA LEU A 210 10.77 5.34 -2.03
C LEU A 210 10.02 4.04 -2.32
N ALA A 211 9.33 3.99 -3.46
CA ALA A 211 8.69 2.77 -3.92
C ALA A 211 9.62 2.04 -4.89
N VAL A 212 9.82 0.74 -4.65
CA VAL A 212 10.74 -0.12 -5.40
C VAL A 212 9.93 -1.28 -5.98
N ALA A 213 9.76 -1.30 -7.30
CA ALA A 213 9.06 -2.37 -8.02
C ALA A 213 10.01 -3.55 -8.27
N TRP A 214 9.66 -4.73 -7.76
CA TRP A 214 10.43 -5.96 -7.93
C TRP A 214 9.86 -6.82 -9.04
N ASN A 215 10.74 -7.37 -9.87
CA ASN A 215 10.37 -8.32 -10.90
C ASN A 215 9.71 -9.57 -10.27
N PRO A 216 8.74 -10.22 -10.96
CA PRO A 216 8.01 -11.36 -10.40
C PRO A 216 8.90 -12.55 -9.99
N THR A 217 10.06 -12.70 -10.63
CA THR A 217 11.05 -13.74 -10.32
C THR A 217 11.74 -13.52 -8.97
N HIS A 218 11.70 -12.30 -8.43
CA HIS A 218 12.36 -11.90 -7.18
C HIS A 218 11.37 -11.56 -6.06
N LEU A 219 10.13 -12.05 -6.12
CA LEU A 219 9.11 -11.74 -5.09
C LEU A 219 9.49 -12.19 -3.68
N VAL A 220 10.20 -13.31 -3.55
CA VAL A 220 10.68 -13.77 -2.23
C VAL A 220 11.72 -12.80 -1.65
N GLU A 221 12.63 -12.31 -2.48
CA GLU A 221 13.61 -11.29 -2.08
C GLU A 221 12.91 -10.00 -1.68
N ALA A 222 11.93 -9.55 -2.48
CA ALA A 222 11.11 -8.38 -2.19
C ALA A 222 10.37 -8.50 -0.85
N MET A 223 9.84 -9.68 -0.53
CA MET A 223 9.18 -9.96 0.76
C MET A 223 10.17 -9.93 1.94
N ASN A 224 11.44 -10.27 1.74
CA ASN A 224 12.46 -10.23 2.78
C ASN A 224 13.10 -8.85 2.97
N GLN A 225 13.02 -8.00 1.97
CA GLN A 225 13.73 -6.73 1.97
C GLN A 225 13.35 -5.80 3.14
N PRO A 226 12.07 -5.68 3.57
CA PRO A 226 11.73 -4.85 4.73
C PRO A 226 12.47 -5.25 6.02
N LEU A 227 12.62 -6.55 6.28
CA LEU A 227 13.37 -7.06 7.42
C LEU A 227 14.87 -6.78 7.27
N ARG A 228 15.40 -6.91 6.05
CA ARG A 228 16.79 -6.55 5.74
C ARG A 228 17.04 -5.06 5.97
N ASP A 229 16.15 -4.17 5.54
CA ASP A 229 16.32 -2.73 5.76
C ASP A 229 16.35 -2.35 7.25
N ALA A 230 15.60 -3.08 8.09
CA ALA A 230 15.53 -2.82 9.52
C ALA A 230 16.68 -3.44 10.33
N LEU A 231 17.24 -4.56 9.88
CA LEU A 231 18.28 -5.32 10.59
C LEU A 231 19.69 -5.19 9.98
N LEU A 232 19.77 -4.90 8.68
CA LEU A 232 20.99 -4.80 7.88
C LEU A 232 20.86 -3.63 6.89
N PRO A 233 20.79 -2.38 7.37
CA PRO A 233 20.55 -1.24 6.50
C PRO A 233 21.69 -1.09 5.49
N SER A 234 21.41 -1.48 4.25
CA SER A 234 22.35 -1.39 3.13
C SER A 234 21.64 -0.88 1.87
N GLY A 235 22.20 0.16 1.25
CA GLY A 235 21.76 0.65 -0.06
C GLY A 235 20.83 1.87 -0.05
N PHE A 236 20.32 2.21 -1.24
CA PHE A 236 19.39 3.32 -1.51
C PHE A 236 19.82 4.70 -1.01
N ARG A 237 21.08 5.07 -1.24
CA ARG A 237 21.49 6.47 -1.19
C ARG A 237 21.03 7.17 -2.47
N LEU A 238 20.20 8.20 -2.32
CA LEU A 238 19.67 8.99 -3.43
C LEU A 238 20.02 10.46 -3.22
N ALA A 239 20.58 11.11 -4.24
CA ALA A 239 20.79 12.55 -4.27
C ALA A 239 19.51 13.22 -4.78
N ILE A 240 18.84 13.99 -3.92
CA ILE A 240 17.58 14.65 -4.24
C ILE A 240 17.80 16.17 -4.33
N PRO A 241 17.40 16.81 -5.44
CA PRO A 241 17.47 18.27 -5.57
C PRO A 241 16.79 18.98 -4.39
N GLY A 242 17.52 19.89 -3.73
CA GLY A 242 17.03 20.67 -2.60
C GLY A 242 16.91 19.94 -1.26
N ALA A 243 16.97 18.61 -1.22
CA ALA A 243 16.96 17.82 0.02
C ALA A 243 18.32 17.16 0.33
N GLY A 244 19.27 17.23 -0.61
CA GLY A 244 20.60 16.64 -0.47
C GLY A 244 20.56 15.12 -0.59
N ASP A 245 21.58 14.46 -0.06
CA ASP A 245 21.64 13.01 -0.03
C ASP A 245 20.72 12.45 1.07
N ILE A 246 19.96 11.42 0.71
CA ILE A 246 19.18 10.62 1.64
C ILE A 246 19.66 9.18 1.58
N ASP A 247 20.07 8.65 2.72
CA ASP A 247 20.31 7.22 2.89
C ASP A 247 19.01 6.56 3.39
N PHE A 248 18.20 6.08 2.44
CA PHE A 248 16.89 5.49 2.80
C PHE A 248 17.05 4.28 3.70
N ALA A 249 18.09 3.46 3.53
CA ALA A 249 18.28 2.28 4.38
C ALA A 249 18.45 2.67 5.86
N ARG A 250 19.12 3.80 6.14
CA ARG A 250 19.36 4.28 7.51
C ARG A 250 18.27 5.21 8.05
N GLU A 251 17.65 6.00 7.18
CA GLU A 251 16.71 7.05 7.57
C GLU A 251 15.24 6.65 7.51
N ALA A 252 14.90 5.51 6.88
CA ALA A 252 13.51 5.09 6.76
C ALA A 252 12.88 4.77 8.12
N VAL A 253 11.85 5.49 8.52
CA VAL A 253 11.12 5.19 9.77
C VAL A 253 10.16 4.01 9.61
N VAL A 254 9.80 3.69 8.36
CA VAL A 254 8.97 2.54 8.01
C VAL A 254 9.54 1.89 6.74
N SER A 255 9.68 0.57 6.76
CA SER A 255 9.91 -0.24 5.56
C SER A 255 8.86 -1.33 5.48
N GLY A 256 8.34 -1.61 4.29
CA GLY A 256 7.34 -2.65 4.15
C GLY A 256 7.13 -3.17 2.75
N TYR A 257 6.36 -4.25 2.69
CA TYR A 257 6.04 -4.95 1.46
C TYR A 257 4.60 -4.74 1.04
N PHE A 258 4.38 -4.60 -0.26
CA PHE A 258 3.08 -4.41 -0.87
C PHE A 258 2.96 -5.26 -2.13
N GLY A 259 2.06 -6.24 -2.16
CA GLY A 259 1.90 -7.11 -3.34
C GLY A 259 1.46 -8.54 -3.01
N PRO A 260 1.70 -9.49 -3.92
CA PRO A 260 1.31 -10.88 -3.74
C PRO A 260 2.14 -11.58 -2.66
N ASN A 261 1.53 -12.48 -1.89
CA ASN A 261 2.29 -13.35 -1.00
C ASN A 261 2.71 -14.62 -1.78
N ARG A 262 4.01 -14.74 -2.10
CA ARG A 262 4.53 -15.90 -2.87
C ARG A 262 4.69 -17.16 -2.03
N ARG A 263 4.72 -17.04 -0.70
CA ARG A 263 4.92 -18.13 0.27
C ARG A 263 3.62 -18.67 0.86
N LEU A 264 2.48 -18.36 0.24
CA LEU A 264 1.21 -18.94 0.65
C LEU A 264 1.30 -20.47 0.58
N ARG A 265 1.11 -21.13 1.74
CA ARG A 265 1.11 -22.61 1.91
C ARG A 265 2.50 -23.26 1.93
N GLU A 266 3.57 -22.49 2.08
CA GLU A 266 4.92 -23.03 2.27
C GLU A 266 5.39 -22.76 3.70
N ALA A 267 5.99 -23.76 4.34
CA ALA A 267 6.71 -23.54 5.60
C ALA A 267 7.98 -22.75 5.29
N TRP A 268 8.15 -21.61 5.94
CA TRP A 268 9.24 -20.69 5.64
C TRP A 268 9.54 -19.79 6.84
N ASP A 269 10.82 -19.60 7.12
CA ASP A 269 11.32 -18.66 8.12
C ASP A 269 11.76 -17.35 7.43
N PRO A 270 11.07 -16.22 7.66
CA PRO A 270 11.43 -14.92 7.09
C PRO A 270 12.71 -14.31 7.68
N LEU A 271 13.22 -14.85 8.80
CA LEU A 271 14.44 -14.38 9.46
C LEU A 271 15.68 -15.20 9.09
N ALA A 272 15.52 -16.25 8.27
CA ALA A 272 16.60 -17.12 7.88
C ALA A 272 17.75 -16.33 7.22
N GLY A 273 18.95 -16.45 7.78
CA GLY A 273 20.16 -15.78 7.29
C GLY A 273 20.27 -14.30 7.65
N LEU A 274 19.39 -13.76 8.50
CA LEU A 274 19.51 -12.40 9.04
C LEU A 274 20.26 -12.43 10.38
N PRO A 275 21.17 -11.46 10.63
CA PRO A 275 21.96 -11.41 11.86
C PRO A 275 21.05 -11.21 13.07
N ASN A 276 21.52 -11.63 14.24
CA ASN A 276 20.80 -11.44 15.50
C ASN A 276 21.24 -10.14 16.20
N GLU A 277 21.18 -9.03 15.47
CA GLU A 277 21.54 -7.70 15.97
C GLU A 277 20.31 -6.97 16.53
N PRO A 278 20.48 -6.04 17.49
CA PRO A 278 19.41 -5.19 17.95
C PRO A 278 18.79 -4.42 16.77
N PRO A 279 17.45 -4.44 16.61
CA PRO A 279 16.82 -3.74 15.51
C PRO A 279 16.99 -2.23 15.65
N ARG A 280 17.06 -1.52 14.52
CA ARG A 280 16.82 -0.09 14.49
C ARG A 280 15.35 0.19 14.83
N ALA A 281 15.07 1.39 15.32
CA ALA A 281 13.71 1.93 15.39
C ALA A 281 13.14 2.14 13.95
N CYS A 282 12.67 1.05 13.35
CA CYS A 282 12.04 0.99 12.03
C CYS A 282 10.75 0.19 12.15
N GLY A 283 9.65 0.75 11.64
CA GLY A 283 8.36 0.10 11.61
C GLY A 283 8.24 -0.81 10.39
N ILE A 284 7.67 -2.00 10.59
CA ILE A 284 7.52 -3.01 9.54
C ILE A 284 6.05 -3.20 9.17
N PHE A 285 5.73 -3.15 7.88
CA PHE A 285 4.41 -3.55 7.39
C PHE A 285 4.48 -4.56 6.25
N TYR A 286 3.43 -5.36 6.13
CA TYR A 286 3.20 -6.27 5.00
C TYR A 286 1.74 -6.21 4.57
N LEU A 287 1.49 -5.43 3.51
CA LEU A 287 0.20 -5.41 2.81
C LEU A 287 0.21 -6.47 1.72
N ALA A 288 0.11 -7.74 2.15
CA ALA A 288 0.03 -8.91 1.29
C ALA A 288 -0.91 -9.96 1.90
N PRO A 289 -1.58 -10.79 1.09
CA PRO A 289 -2.51 -11.80 1.60
C PRO A 289 -1.93 -12.65 2.74
N GLN A 290 -2.65 -12.75 3.86
CA GLN A 290 -2.29 -13.56 5.04
C GLN A 290 -0.91 -13.24 5.64
N SER A 291 -0.32 -12.06 5.38
CA SER A 291 1.00 -11.72 5.91
C SER A 291 1.11 -11.79 7.44
N ALA A 292 0.03 -11.57 8.18
CA ALA A 292 0.03 -11.66 9.63
C ALA A 292 0.44 -13.06 10.13
N VAL A 293 0.08 -14.12 9.40
CA VAL A 293 0.40 -15.51 9.76
C VAL A 293 1.91 -15.79 9.65
N TYR A 294 2.58 -15.18 8.70
CA TYR A 294 3.97 -15.49 8.38
C TYR A 294 4.97 -14.52 9.01
N PHE A 295 4.59 -13.26 9.20
CA PHE A 295 5.54 -12.19 9.54
C PHE A 295 5.36 -11.58 10.91
N HIS A 296 4.17 -11.61 11.49
CA HIS A 296 3.94 -10.89 12.75
C HIS A 296 4.80 -11.44 13.89
N GLU A 297 4.74 -12.74 14.15
CA GLU A 297 5.53 -13.36 15.22
C GLU A 297 7.04 -13.18 15.01
N PRO A 298 7.60 -13.40 13.81
CA PRO A 298 9.00 -13.09 13.53
C PRO A 298 9.39 -11.62 13.76
N VAL A 299 8.57 -10.67 13.32
CA VAL A 299 8.80 -9.22 13.53
C VAL A 299 8.81 -8.90 15.02
N ALA A 300 7.78 -9.36 15.73
CA ALA A 300 7.61 -9.05 17.14
C ALA A 300 8.66 -9.75 18.03
N GLY A 301 9.03 -10.99 17.69
CA GLY A 301 10.12 -11.71 18.34
C GLY A 301 11.50 -11.06 18.15
N ARG A 302 11.70 -10.35 17.04
CA ARG A 302 12.87 -9.49 16.80
C ARG A 302 12.76 -8.09 17.39
N ARG A 303 11.72 -7.80 18.18
CA ARG A 303 11.45 -6.49 18.80
C ARG A 303 11.34 -5.34 17.79
N LEU A 304 10.95 -5.66 16.56
CA LEU A 304 10.64 -4.67 15.53
C LEU A 304 9.22 -4.13 15.78
N TYR A 305 9.00 -2.86 15.45
CA TYR A 305 7.67 -2.26 15.59
C TYR A 305 6.76 -2.76 14.46
N SER A 306 5.72 -3.51 14.83
CA SER A 306 4.67 -3.97 13.94
C SER A 306 3.77 -2.80 13.53
N VAL A 307 3.88 -2.33 12.28
CA VAL A 307 3.04 -1.26 11.74
C VAL A 307 1.69 -1.82 11.29
N LEU A 308 1.71 -2.78 10.36
CA LEU A 308 0.48 -3.35 9.82
C LEU A 308 0.71 -4.65 9.04
N PHE A 309 -0.14 -5.64 9.27
CA PHE A 309 -0.22 -6.89 8.52
C PHE A 309 -1.65 -7.16 8.07
N ALA A 310 -1.84 -8.07 7.12
CA ALA A 310 -3.16 -8.52 6.67
C ALA A 310 -3.45 -9.94 7.18
N ARG A 311 -4.60 -10.13 7.83
CA ARG A 311 -5.08 -11.43 8.34
C ARG A 311 -5.65 -12.32 7.24
N ARG A 312 -6.19 -11.72 6.18
CA ARG A 312 -6.93 -12.39 5.11
C ARG A 312 -6.40 -12.02 3.73
N GLY A 313 -7.00 -12.60 2.70
CA GLY A 313 -6.77 -12.15 1.32
C GLY A 313 -7.17 -10.69 1.17
N LEU A 314 -6.25 -9.88 0.65
CA LEU A 314 -6.44 -8.46 0.37
C LEU A 314 -6.09 -8.20 -1.10
N VAL A 315 -6.91 -7.41 -1.78
CA VAL A 315 -6.50 -6.82 -3.07
C VAL A 315 -5.56 -5.66 -2.74
N THR A 316 -4.31 -5.76 -3.17
CA THR A 316 -3.28 -4.75 -2.90
C THR A 316 -3.45 -3.57 -3.84
N GLU A 317 -4.07 -2.51 -3.34
CA GLU A 317 -4.27 -1.24 -4.06
C GLU A 317 -3.71 -0.06 -3.27
N ALA A 318 -3.14 0.91 -3.99
CA ALA A 318 -2.35 2.00 -3.44
C ALA A 318 -3.16 2.94 -2.54
N TYR A 319 -4.50 2.95 -2.63
CA TYR A 319 -5.33 3.72 -1.71
C TYR A 319 -5.26 3.16 -0.27
N VAL A 320 -5.02 1.86 -0.08
CA VAL A 320 -4.85 1.27 1.26
C VAL A 320 -3.55 1.79 1.87
N LEU A 321 -2.47 1.71 1.08
CA LEU A 321 -1.16 2.20 1.46
C LEU A 321 -1.18 3.71 1.73
N HIS A 322 -1.81 4.50 0.86
CA HIS A 322 -1.97 5.95 1.04
C HIS A 322 -2.63 6.28 2.38
N GLU A 323 -3.78 5.66 2.67
CA GLU A 323 -4.51 5.94 3.89
C GLU A 323 -3.80 5.40 5.14
N MET A 324 -3.10 4.27 5.04
CA MET A 324 -2.21 3.79 6.12
C MET A 324 -1.13 4.83 6.44
N LEU A 325 -0.45 5.36 5.42
CA LEU A 325 0.61 6.36 5.58
C LEU A 325 0.07 7.71 6.07
N SER A 326 -1.24 7.94 6.04
CA SER A 326 -1.85 9.15 6.62
C SER A 326 -1.63 9.29 8.12
N ALA A 327 -1.42 8.18 8.82
CA ALA A 327 -1.05 8.18 10.23
C ALA A 327 0.27 8.94 10.50
N LEU A 328 1.18 8.96 9.53
CA LEU A 328 2.42 9.76 9.60
C LEU A 328 2.15 11.25 9.40
N TRP A 329 1.09 11.64 8.69
CA TRP A 329 0.72 13.06 8.52
C TRP A 329 0.06 13.62 9.79
N ASP A 330 -0.74 12.79 10.45
CA ASP A 330 -1.53 13.20 11.63
C ASP A 330 -0.86 12.85 12.97
N ALA A 331 0.31 12.20 12.94
CA ALA A 331 1.02 11.67 14.10
C ALA A 331 0.20 10.71 14.98
N THR A 332 -0.74 9.98 14.36
CA THR A 332 -1.59 8.95 14.97
C THR A 332 -0.93 7.58 14.86
N PHE A 333 0.30 7.51 15.40
CA PHE A 333 1.08 6.29 15.56
C PHE A 333 0.26 5.25 16.34
N ASP A 334 0.46 3.95 16.07
CA ASP A 334 -0.39 2.84 16.54
C ASP A 334 -1.65 2.59 15.68
N ASP A 335 -2.84 2.74 16.26
CA ASP A 335 -4.10 2.32 15.63
C ASP A 335 -4.41 3.13 14.36
N GLY A 336 -3.83 4.32 14.20
CA GLY A 336 -4.04 5.16 13.02
C GLY A 336 -3.62 4.47 11.72
N PHE A 337 -2.60 3.60 11.75
CA PHE A 337 -2.20 2.83 10.56
C PHE A 337 -3.30 1.86 10.12
N ALA A 338 -3.84 1.08 11.06
CA ALA A 338 -4.90 0.10 10.79
C ALA A 338 -6.23 0.78 10.44
N ILE A 339 -6.61 1.83 11.18
CA ILE A 339 -7.81 2.64 10.93
C ILE A 339 -7.73 3.29 9.55
N GLY A 340 -6.58 3.87 9.19
CA GLY A 340 -6.33 4.46 7.88
C GLY A 340 -6.48 3.43 6.76
N ALA A 341 -5.74 2.32 6.86
CA ALA A 341 -5.82 1.23 5.87
C ALA A 341 -7.25 0.71 5.69
N ALA A 342 -7.98 0.49 6.80
CA ALA A 342 -9.37 0.04 6.79
C ALA A 342 -10.31 1.06 6.17
N ARG A 343 -10.15 2.35 6.48
CA ARG A 343 -10.93 3.44 5.86
C ARG A 343 -10.73 3.47 4.34
N GLY A 344 -9.48 3.36 3.88
CA GLY A 344 -9.14 3.30 2.46
C GLY A 344 -9.80 2.12 1.75
N PHE A 345 -9.72 0.94 2.37
CA PHE A 345 -10.32 -0.29 1.85
C PHE A 345 -11.84 -0.22 1.82
N ALA A 346 -12.48 0.16 2.92
CA ALA A 346 -13.92 0.29 3.05
C ALA A 346 -14.52 1.20 1.98
N ARG A 347 -13.91 2.37 1.76
CA ARG A 347 -14.36 3.37 0.78
C ARG A 347 -14.39 2.84 -0.65
N HIS A 348 -13.42 2.01 -1.04
CA HIS A 348 -13.30 1.53 -2.42
C HIS A 348 -13.99 0.18 -2.65
N GLN A 349 -14.07 -0.67 -1.62
CA GLN A 349 -14.67 -2.00 -1.69
C GLN A 349 -16.13 -2.05 -1.25
N LYS A 350 -16.73 -0.89 -0.93
CA LYS A 350 -18.14 -0.76 -0.49
C LYS A 350 -18.44 -1.62 0.75
N LEU A 351 -17.50 -1.65 1.69
CA LEU A 351 -17.64 -2.32 2.98
C LEU A 351 -17.71 -1.28 4.11
N THR A 352 -18.20 -1.66 5.29
CA THR A 352 -18.07 -0.81 6.48
C THR A 352 -16.62 -0.78 6.96
N GLN A 353 -16.21 0.31 7.59
CA GLN A 353 -14.85 0.43 8.15
C GLN A 353 -14.58 -0.66 9.19
N GLN A 354 -15.52 -0.93 10.09
CA GLN A 354 -15.40 -1.98 11.11
C GLN A 354 -15.21 -3.38 10.49
N ALA A 355 -15.82 -3.66 9.33
CA ALA A 355 -15.59 -4.92 8.63
C ALA A 355 -14.19 -4.96 7.98
N ALA A 356 -13.72 -3.83 7.44
CA ALA A 356 -12.38 -3.72 6.86
C ALA A 356 -11.27 -3.81 7.93
N GLU A 357 -11.48 -3.28 9.14
CA GLU A 357 -10.50 -3.37 10.25
C GLU A 357 -10.17 -4.82 10.61
N LYS A 358 -11.16 -5.73 10.50
CA LYS A 358 -10.95 -7.18 10.73
C LYS A 358 -9.99 -7.82 9.71
N LEU A 359 -9.68 -7.16 8.61
CA LEU A 359 -8.71 -7.62 7.62
C LEU A 359 -7.28 -7.34 8.05
N PHE A 360 -7.07 -6.38 8.95
CA PHE A 360 -5.75 -5.92 9.36
C PHE A 360 -5.38 -6.42 10.75
N TYR A 361 -4.08 -6.51 11.00
CA TYR A 361 -3.49 -6.93 12.26
C TYR A 361 -2.31 -6.03 12.58
N ARG A 362 -2.12 -5.73 13.86
CA ARG A 362 -0.92 -5.07 14.35
C ARG A 362 -0.23 -6.01 15.29
#